data_AF-A0A166DD07-F1
#
_entry.id   AF-A0A166DD07-F1
#
_cell.length_a   1.000
_cell.length_b   1.000
_cell.length_c   1.000
_cell.angle_alpha   90.00
_cell.angle_beta   90.00
_cell.angle_gamma   90.00
#
_symmetry.space_group_name_H-M   'P 1'
#
loop_
_entity.id
_entity.type
_entity.pdbx_description
1 polymer ?
#
loop_
_entity_poly.entity_id
_entity_poly.type
_entity_poly.pdbx_seq_one_letter_code
_entity_poly.pdbx_strand_id
1 'polypeptide(L)'
;MHGLVHWIAGRYAKSGITCNAVAPALVTDTGMVPDEPSHYTAKIPVGRLGKPAEIAQIVEMLVSNSYMTNKIIVADGGWTASAF
;
A
#
# COMPACT_ATOMS: atom_id res chain seq x y z
N MET A 1 7.54 7.37 -7.96
CA MET A 1 6.66 8.09 -7.00
C MET A 1 7.21 8.22 -5.59
N HIS A 2 8.12 7.36 -5.13
CA HIS A 2 8.65 7.40 -3.75
C HIS A 2 9.29 8.76 -3.38
N GLY A 3 10.14 9.30 -4.25
CA GLY A 3 10.78 10.61 -4.03
C GLY A 3 9.79 11.77 -3.83
N LEU A 4 8.64 11.74 -4.51
CA LEU A 4 7.61 12.76 -4.35
C LEU A 4 6.98 12.71 -2.96
N VAL A 5 6.65 11.51 -2.47
CA VAL A 5 6.11 11.30 -1.11
C VAL A 5 7.09 11.82 -0.07
N HIS A 6 8.37 11.47 -0.19
CA HIS A 6 9.41 11.90 0.73
C HIS A 6 9.57 13.43 0.75
N TRP A 7 9.50 14.06 -0.43
CA TRP A 7 9.58 15.52 -0.57
C TRP A 7 8.37 16.23 0.06
N ILE A 8 7.14 15.81 -0.29
CA ILE A 8 5.90 16.42 0.25
C ILE A 8 5.85 16.25 1.77
N ALA A 9 6.11 15.04 2.26
CA ALA A 9 6.03 14.74 3.68
C ALA A 9 6.94 15.64 4.52
N GLY A 10 8.20 15.83 4.09
CA GLY A 10 9.13 16.74 4.76
C GLY A 10 8.73 18.21 4.63
N ARG A 11 8.20 18.61 3.47
CA ARG A 11 7.88 20.01 3.16
C ARG A 11 6.71 20.57 3.96
N TYR A 12 5.72 19.73 4.28
CA TYR A 12 4.45 20.16 4.88
C TYR A 12 4.17 19.60 6.28
N ALA A 13 5.05 18.77 6.86
CA ALA A 13 4.86 18.23 8.21
C ALA A 13 4.63 19.32 9.27
N LYS A 14 5.36 20.44 9.21
CA LYS A 14 5.19 21.57 10.15
C LYS A 14 3.85 22.31 9.99
N SER A 15 3.18 22.13 8.86
CA SER A 15 1.83 22.64 8.59
C SER A 15 0.73 21.67 9.01
N GLY A 16 1.08 20.56 9.68
CA GLY A 16 0.12 19.55 10.13
C GLY A 16 -0.36 18.61 9.02
N ILE A 17 0.30 18.59 7.85
CA ILE A 17 -0.06 17.74 6.72
C ILE A 17 0.83 16.49 6.71
N THR A 18 0.22 15.31 6.74
CA THR A 18 0.92 14.04 6.54
C THR A 18 0.85 13.62 5.07
N CYS A 19 1.88 12.92 4.59
CA CYS A 19 1.90 12.37 3.24
C CYS A 19 2.51 10.97 3.27
N ASN A 20 1.73 9.99 2.80
CA ASN A 20 2.10 8.58 2.76
C ASN A 20 1.64 8.00 1.41
N ALA A 21 2.17 6.83 1.06
CA ALA A 21 1.70 6.05 -0.07
C ALA A 21 1.33 4.64 0.36
N VAL A 22 0.32 4.07 -0.30
CA VAL A 22 -0.01 2.65 -0.23
C VAL A 22 0.36 2.04 -1.57
N ALA A 23 1.08 0.93 -1.54
CA ALA A 23 1.51 0.16 -2.71
C ALA A 23 0.87 -1.23 -2.66
N PRO A 24 -0.37 -1.38 -3.17
CA PRO A 24 -1.01 -2.68 -3.29
C PRO A 24 -0.33 -3.52 -4.37
N ALA A 25 -0.26 -4.84 -4.16
CA ALA A 25 0.04 -5.78 -5.23
C ALA A 25 -1.26 -6.23 -5.94
N LEU A 26 -1.47 -7.54 -6.10
CA LEU A 26 -2.66 -8.05 -6.77
C LEU A 26 -3.90 -7.90 -5.90
N VAL A 27 -4.82 -7.05 -6.36
CA VAL A 27 -6.11 -6.77 -5.71
C VAL A 27 -7.24 -7.05 -6.70
N THR A 28 -8.19 -7.85 -6.25
CA THR A 28 -9.41 -8.22 -6.98
C THR A 28 -10.27 -7.01 -7.38
N ASP A 29 -11.10 -7.17 -8.40
CA ASP A 29 -12.11 -6.18 -8.84
C ASP A 29 -11.54 -4.81 -9.30
N THR A 30 -10.26 -4.74 -9.64
CA THR A 30 -9.60 -3.52 -10.12
C THR A 30 -9.44 -3.45 -11.64
N GLY A 31 -9.67 -4.55 -12.34
CA GLY A 31 -9.32 -4.69 -13.77
C GLY A 31 -7.81 -4.74 -14.05
N MET A 32 -6.97 -4.74 -13.01
CA MET A 32 -5.50 -4.79 -13.13
C MET A 32 -4.92 -6.18 -12.84
N VAL A 33 -5.78 -7.15 -12.50
CA VAL A 33 -5.36 -8.54 -12.23
C VAL A 33 -5.25 -9.29 -13.57
N PRO A 34 -4.16 -10.03 -13.82
CA PRO A 34 -4.02 -10.83 -15.04
C PRO A 34 -5.02 -12.00 -15.12
N ASP A 35 -5.25 -12.51 -16.32
CA ASP A 35 -6.23 -13.56 -16.61
C ASP A 35 -5.98 -14.90 -15.89
N GLU A 36 -4.74 -15.17 -15.43
CA GLU A 36 -4.37 -16.36 -14.65
C GLU A 36 -4.05 -16.05 -13.17
N PRO A 37 -5.04 -15.69 -12.33
CA PRO A 37 -4.82 -15.30 -10.94
C PRO A 37 -4.29 -16.46 -10.05
N SER A 38 -4.53 -17.70 -10.44
CA SER A 38 -4.09 -18.90 -9.70
C SER A 38 -2.57 -19.03 -9.64
N HIS A 39 -1.85 -18.69 -10.71
CA HIS A 39 -0.38 -18.73 -10.75
C HIS A 39 0.25 -17.78 -9.73
N TYR A 40 -0.36 -16.61 -9.54
CA TYR A 40 0.13 -15.61 -8.60
C TYR A 40 -0.26 -15.93 -7.16
N THR A 41 -1.44 -16.51 -6.96
CA THR A 41 -1.92 -16.92 -5.63
C THR A 41 -0.94 -17.85 -4.92
N ALA A 42 -0.30 -18.77 -5.66
CA ALA A 42 0.71 -19.69 -5.12
C ALA A 42 2.00 -18.98 -4.65
N LYS A 43 2.29 -17.78 -5.15
CA LYS A 43 3.48 -16.99 -4.77
C LYS A 43 3.22 -16.03 -3.61
N ILE A 44 1.95 -15.79 -3.28
CA ILE A 44 1.54 -14.94 -2.16
C ILE A 44 1.48 -15.81 -0.89
N PRO A 45 2.26 -15.53 0.17
CA PRO A 45 2.22 -16.31 1.41
C PRO A 45 0.85 -16.39 2.07
N VAL A 46 0.05 -15.31 2.01
CA VAL A 46 -1.34 -15.31 2.50
C VAL A 46 -2.26 -16.22 1.66
N GLY A 47 -1.81 -16.69 0.48
CA GLY A 47 -2.50 -17.70 -0.33
C GLY A 47 -3.74 -17.18 -1.05
N ARG A 48 -3.89 -15.86 -1.19
CA ARG A 48 -4.99 -15.22 -1.93
C ARG A 48 -4.62 -13.82 -2.38
N LEU A 49 -5.38 -13.30 -3.35
CA LEU A 49 -5.34 -11.90 -3.73
C LEU A 49 -5.95 -11.02 -2.63
N GLY A 50 -5.52 -9.75 -2.61
CA GLY A 50 -6.11 -8.73 -1.77
C GLY A 50 -7.49 -8.31 -2.27
N LYS A 51 -8.27 -7.68 -1.38
CA LYS A 51 -9.56 -7.07 -1.70
C LYS A 51 -9.48 -5.54 -1.60
N PRO A 52 -10.23 -4.78 -2.41
CA PRO A 52 -10.25 -3.32 -2.32
C PRO A 52 -10.55 -2.79 -0.92
N ALA A 53 -11.43 -3.47 -0.17
CA ALA A 53 -11.77 -3.11 1.20
C ALA A 53 -10.57 -3.19 2.17
N GLU A 54 -9.64 -4.12 1.95
CA GLU A 54 -8.44 -4.27 2.79
C GLU A 54 -7.46 -3.11 2.54
N ILE A 55 -7.36 -2.66 1.27
CA ILE A 55 -6.57 -1.47 0.93
C ILE A 55 -7.21 -0.20 1.51
N ALA A 56 -8.55 -0.10 1.46
CA ALA A 56 -9.28 1.02 2.03
C ALA A 56 -9.05 1.16 3.56
N GLN A 57 -9.00 0.05 4.30
CA GLN A 57 -8.67 0.06 5.73
C GLN A 57 -7.27 0.62 6.02
N ILE A 58 -6.28 0.33 5.16
CA ILE A 58 -4.94 0.91 5.29
C ILE A 58 -4.99 2.42 5.06
N VAL A 59 -5.74 2.88 4.05
CA VAL A 59 -5.91 4.31 3.78
C VAL A 59 -6.62 5.01 4.94
N GLU A 60 -7.66 4.41 5.51
CA GLU A 60 -8.39 4.94 6.68
C GLU A 60 -7.48 5.08 7.90
N MET A 61 -6.63 4.08 8.16
CA MET A 61 -5.60 4.15 9.21
C MET A 61 -4.63 5.32 8.99
N LEU A 62 -4.18 5.53 7.76
CA LEU A 62 -3.26 6.63 7.41
C LEU A 62 -3.92 8.01 7.58
N VAL A 63 -5.18 8.15 7.20
CA VAL A 63 -5.93 9.41 7.30
C VAL A 63 -6.25 9.75 8.76
N SER A 64 -6.55 8.75 9.58
CA SER A 64 -6.86 8.94 11.00
C SER A 64 -5.62 9.15 11.89
N ASN A 65 -4.41 8.90 11.37
CA ASN A 65 -3.17 9.02 12.13
C ASN A 65 -2.39 10.30 11.78
N SER A 66 -2.39 11.28 12.69
CA SER A 66 -1.70 12.55 12.51
C SER A 66 -0.18 12.49 12.70
N TYR A 67 0.36 11.36 13.17
CA TYR A 67 1.79 11.20 13.45
C TYR A 67 2.53 10.44 12.35
N MET A 68 1.82 9.56 11.62
CA MET A 68 2.39 8.78 10.54
C MET A 68 2.51 9.64 9.27
N THR A 69 3.74 9.99 8.90
CA THR A 69 4.06 10.66 7.63
C THR A 69 5.32 10.07 7.03
N ASN A 70 5.52 10.28 5.74
CA ASN A 70 6.70 9.81 5.00
C ASN A 70 6.83 8.28 5.00
N LYS A 71 5.72 7.56 4.81
CA LYS A 71 5.71 6.08 4.75
C LYS A 71 5.17 5.58 3.43
N ILE A 72 5.72 4.45 3.01
CA ILE A 72 5.27 3.69 1.85
C ILE A 72 4.90 2.33 2.38
N ILE A 73 3.60 2.04 2.38
CA ILE A 73 3.06 0.80 2.94
C ILE A 73 2.81 -0.16 1.79
N VAL A 74 3.57 -1.24 1.75
CA VAL A 74 3.34 -2.33 0.79
C VAL A 74 2.24 -3.25 1.33
N ALA A 75 1.24 -3.51 0.51
CA ALA A 75 0.09 -4.35 0.84
C ALA A 75 -0.04 -5.48 -0.19
N ASP A 76 0.68 -6.58 0.04
CA ASP A 76 0.87 -7.62 -0.98
C ASP A 76 0.73 -9.07 -0.46
N GLY A 77 0.24 -9.24 0.77
CA GLY A 77 0.08 -10.56 1.37
C GLY A 77 1.40 -11.29 1.62
N GLY A 78 2.52 -10.56 1.72
CA GLY A 78 3.85 -11.10 2.01
C GLY A 78 4.63 -11.53 0.77
N TRP A 79 4.17 -11.19 -0.43
CA TRP A 79 4.85 -11.57 -1.67
C TRP A 79 6.26 -10.98 -1.72
N THR A 80 6.41 -9.69 -1.44
CA THR A 80 7.71 -9.04 -1.40
C THR A 80 8.37 -9.34 -0.07
N ALA A 81 9.57 -9.93 -0.10
CA ALA A 81 10.45 -9.97 1.06
C ALA A 81 11.05 -8.57 1.28
N SER A 82 10.24 -7.61 1.74
CA SER A 82 10.77 -6.30 2.14
C SER A 82 11.40 -6.43 3.52
N ALA A 83 12.73 -6.42 3.54
CA ALA A 83 13.47 -5.84 4.64
C ALA A 83 13.56 -4.35 4.32
N PHE A 84 12.78 -3.55 5.05
CA PHE A 84 12.69 -2.08 4.99
C PHE A 84 11.87 -1.49 3.83
#